data_AF-A0A6S6XDK8-F1
#
_entry.id   AF-A0A6S6XDK8-F1
#
_cell.length_a   1.000
_cell.length_b   1.000
_cell.length_c   1.000
_cell.angle_alpha   90.00
_cell.angle_beta   90.00
_cell.angle_gamma   90.00
#
_symmetry.space_group_name_H-M   'P 1'
#
loop_
_entity.id
_entity.type
_entity.pdbx_description
1 polymer ?
#
loop_
_entity_poly.entity_id
_entity_poly.type
_entity_poly.pdbx_seq_one_letter_code
_entity_poly.pdbx_strand_id
1 'polypeptide(L)'
;MARNKKSITGKDGYGTGSNVSQEESIQSHLFDMVKTHTKVYYILWKYAPQLLPQQFKTFDDLKNNYKVFTPKITEKTAENWLLEENVQTAVKWLLKREHQAKMIELYNVYYERAQTDTNAFKAFVEFSNQFFADTQSSELLDIVQGIKDDDLKEE
;
A
#
# COMPACT_ATOMS: atom_id res chain seq x y z
N MET A 1 -11.55 56.67 -3.26
CA MET A 1 -12.41 55.84 -4.15
C MET A 1 -11.58 54.69 -4.68
N ALA A 2 -12.04 53.47 -4.48
CA ALA A 2 -11.30 52.22 -4.68
C ALA A 2 -10.99 51.95 -6.18
N ARG A 3 -9.77 51.49 -6.47
CA ARG A 3 -9.36 51.06 -7.82
C ARG A 3 -10.02 49.73 -8.17
N ASN A 4 -10.66 49.71 -9.33
CA ASN A 4 -11.42 48.60 -9.89
C ASN A 4 -10.47 47.47 -10.36
N LYS A 5 -10.85 46.22 -10.07
CA LYS A 5 -10.09 44.99 -10.38
C LYS A 5 -9.86 44.87 -11.90
N LYS A 6 -8.66 45.22 -12.36
CA LYS A 6 -8.16 44.81 -13.66
C LYS A 6 -7.93 43.29 -13.63
N SER A 7 -8.75 42.56 -14.39
CA SER A 7 -8.29 41.60 -15.40
C SER A 7 -7.01 40.84 -15.04
N ILE A 8 -7.13 39.77 -14.25
CA ILE A 8 -6.14 38.68 -14.24
C ILE A 8 -6.37 37.90 -15.54
N THR A 9 -5.66 38.26 -16.60
CA THR A 9 -5.56 37.46 -17.83
C THR A 9 -4.70 36.25 -17.52
N GLY A 10 -5.19 35.04 -17.85
CA GLY A 10 -4.60 33.73 -17.56
C GLY A 10 -3.24 33.43 -18.19
N LYS A 11 -2.25 34.30 -17.95
CA LYS A 11 -0.82 34.11 -18.22
C LYS A 11 0.02 34.26 -16.95
N ASP A 12 -0.61 34.25 -15.77
CA ASP A 12 0.07 34.22 -14.49
C ASP A 12 0.35 32.75 -14.11
N GLY A 13 1.45 32.23 -14.65
CA GLY A 13 2.40 31.41 -13.89
C GLY A 13 1.94 30.15 -13.15
N TYR A 14 0.82 29.51 -13.49
CA TYR A 14 0.59 28.14 -13.04
C TYR A 14 1.32 27.20 -13.99
N GLY A 15 2.55 26.83 -13.61
CA GLY A 15 3.18 25.64 -14.15
C GLY A 15 2.19 24.49 -13.97
N THR A 16 1.66 23.99 -15.09
CA THR A 16 1.00 22.70 -15.18
C THR A 16 2.04 21.67 -14.76
N GLY A 17 2.14 21.44 -13.44
CA GLY A 17 2.80 20.28 -12.90
C GLY A 17 2.21 19.09 -13.62
N SER A 18 3.06 18.35 -14.32
CA SER A 18 2.76 17.02 -14.85
C SER A 18 1.87 16.29 -13.87
N ASN A 19 0.75 15.72 -14.34
CA ASN A 19 -0.16 14.90 -13.57
C ASN A 19 0.63 13.90 -12.71
N VAL A 20 0.96 14.27 -11.48
CA VAL A 20 1.33 13.33 -10.45
C VAL A 20 0.03 12.58 -10.27
N SER A 21 0.00 11.32 -10.72
CA SER A 21 -1.16 10.44 -10.55
C SER A 21 -1.50 10.53 -9.07
N GLN A 22 -2.58 11.25 -8.74
CA GLN A 22 -2.98 11.43 -7.35
C GLN A 22 -3.21 10.03 -6.85
N GLU A 23 -2.36 9.54 -5.96
CA GLU A 23 -2.53 8.23 -5.40
C GLU A 23 -3.93 8.21 -4.79
N GLU A 24 -4.84 7.45 -5.40
CA GLU A 24 -6.17 7.29 -4.87
C GLU A 24 -6.01 6.76 -3.44
N SER A 25 -6.65 7.43 -2.48
CA SER A 25 -6.62 6.95 -1.11
C SER A 25 -7.08 5.49 -1.10
N ILE A 26 -6.44 4.65 -0.27
CA ILE A 26 -6.79 3.22 -0.14
C ILE A 26 -8.31 3.05 0.07
N GLN A 27 -8.92 3.95 0.83
CA GLN A 27 -10.36 3.97 1.08
C GLN A 27 -11.19 4.26 -0.18
N SER A 28 -10.76 5.21 -1.02
CA SER A 28 -11.40 5.51 -2.30
C SER A 28 -11.34 4.31 -3.24
N HIS A 29 -10.16 3.70 -3.38
CA HIS A 29 -9.99 2.56 -4.28
C HIS A 29 -10.81 1.33 -3.83
N LEU A 30 -10.84 1.05 -2.52
CA LEU A 30 -11.71 0.01 -1.95
C LEU A 30 -13.19 0.34 -2.18
N PHE A 31 -13.59 1.60 -2.05
CA PHE A 31 -14.95 2.04 -2.35
C PHE A 31 -15.28 1.85 -3.83
N ASP A 32 -14.34 2.11 -4.74
CA ASP A 32 -14.56 1.90 -6.16
C ASP A 32 -14.70 0.43 -6.53
N MET A 33 -14.06 -0.49 -5.81
CA MET A 33 -14.25 -1.93 -6.01
C MET A 33 -15.55 -2.45 -5.41
N VAL A 34 -15.89 -2.03 -4.19
CA VAL A 34 -16.99 -2.64 -3.41
C VAL A 34 -18.31 -1.85 -3.49
N LYS A 35 -18.24 -0.57 -3.88
CA LYS A 35 -19.34 0.39 -4.06
C LYS A 35 -20.13 0.75 -2.80
N THR A 36 -19.76 0.22 -1.63
CA THR A 36 -20.45 0.48 -0.35
C THR A 36 -19.48 0.78 0.77
N HIS A 37 -19.57 1.97 1.36
CA HIS A 37 -18.70 2.37 2.49
C HIS A 37 -18.77 1.42 3.68
N THR A 38 -19.94 0.87 4.00
CA THR A 38 -20.13 -0.09 5.08
C THR A 38 -19.22 -1.33 4.93
N LYS A 39 -19.09 -1.83 3.70
CA LYS A 39 -18.23 -2.97 3.40
C LYS A 39 -16.75 -2.57 3.44
N VAL A 40 -16.41 -1.38 2.94
CA VAL A 40 -15.03 -0.85 3.01
C VAL A 40 -14.53 -0.77 4.45
N TYR A 41 -15.31 -0.18 5.35
CA TYR A 41 -14.92 -0.09 6.77
C TYR A 41 -14.81 -1.48 7.43
N TYR A 42 -15.67 -2.43 7.07
CA TYR A 42 -15.57 -3.81 7.55
C TYR A 42 -14.29 -4.51 7.07
N ILE A 43 -13.96 -4.37 5.78
CA ILE A 43 -12.73 -4.93 5.18
C ILE A 43 -11.49 -4.32 5.86
N LEU A 44 -11.46 -3.00 6.03
CA LEU A 44 -10.35 -2.30 6.70
C LEU A 44 -10.21 -2.77 8.15
N TRP A 45 -11.31 -2.86 8.90
CA TRP A 45 -11.27 -3.33 10.28
C TRP A 45 -10.75 -4.78 10.40
N LYS A 46 -11.14 -5.66 9.48
CA LYS A 46 -10.78 -7.09 9.57
C LYS A 46 -9.36 -7.40 9.08
N TYR A 47 -8.89 -6.72 8.04
CA TYR A 47 -7.63 -7.06 7.36
C TYR A 47 -6.54 -6.01 7.49
N ALA A 48 -6.88 -4.74 7.72
CA ALA A 48 -5.90 -3.67 7.85
C ALA A 48 -6.32 -2.63 8.91
N PRO A 49 -6.55 -3.02 10.17
CA PRO A 49 -7.06 -2.13 11.20
C PRO A 49 -6.12 -0.96 11.51
N GLN A 50 -4.82 -1.09 11.20
CA GLN A 50 -3.83 0.00 11.26
C GLN A 50 -4.13 1.19 10.34
N LEU A 51 -4.94 1.00 9.29
CA LEU A 51 -5.35 2.06 8.37
C LEU A 51 -6.58 2.85 8.87
N LEU A 52 -7.19 2.41 9.99
CA LEU A 52 -8.26 3.14 10.64
C LEU A 52 -7.68 4.16 11.62
N PRO A 53 -8.33 5.32 11.82
CA PRO A 53 -7.89 6.35 12.77
C PRO A 53 -7.87 5.86 14.22
N GLN A 54 -8.64 4.81 14.53
CA GLN A 54 -8.70 4.18 15.83
C GLN A 54 -8.81 2.66 15.69
N GLN A 55 -8.24 1.95 16.65
CA GLN A 55 -8.34 0.49 16.75
C GLN A 55 -9.64 0.10 17.45
N PHE A 56 -10.44 -0.74 16.81
CA PHE A 56 -11.70 -1.26 17.35
C PHE A 56 -11.54 -2.75 17.65
N LYS A 57 -11.90 -3.18 18.86
CA LYS A 57 -11.76 -4.59 19.27
C LYS A 57 -12.93 -5.44 18.80
N THR A 58 -14.12 -4.85 18.76
CA THR A 58 -15.35 -5.54 18.36
C THR A 58 -15.99 -4.88 17.15
N PHE A 59 -16.78 -5.65 16.40
CA PHE A 59 -17.56 -5.10 15.29
C PHE A 59 -18.58 -4.04 15.76
N ASP A 60 -19.12 -4.19 16.96
CA ASP A 60 -20.03 -3.21 17.55
C ASP A 60 -19.33 -1.88 17.85
N ASP A 61 -18.07 -1.89 18.30
CA ASP A 61 -17.29 -0.66 18.47
C ASP A 61 -17.11 0.07 17.14
N LEU A 62 -16.79 -0.66 16.06
CA LEU A 62 -16.68 -0.10 14.72
C LEU A 62 -18.01 0.51 14.27
N LYS A 63 -19.11 -0.23 14.44
CA LYS A 63 -20.47 0.20 14.07
C LYS A 63 -20.90 1.45 14.82
N ASN A 64 -20.58 1.57 16.10
CA ASN A 64 -20.93 2.74 16.91
C ASN A 64 -20.13 3.98 16.53
N ASN A 65 -18.92 3.81 15.99
CA ASN A 65 -18.06 4.92 15.56
C ASN A 65 -18.39 5.44 14.16
N TYR A 66 -18.90 4.59 13.26
CA TYR A 66 -19.21 4.97 11.88
C TYR A 66 -20.72 4.97 11.59
N LYS A 67 -21.27 6.14 11.26
CA LYS A 67 -22.69 6.34 10.92
C LYS A 67 -23.16 5.58 9.66
N VAL A 68 -22.25 4.98 8.91
CA VAL A 68 -22.53 4.21 7.69
C VAL A 68 -23.10 2.81 7.96
N PHE A 69 -23.03 2.34 9.21
CA PHE A 69 -23.62 1.06 9.60
C PHE A 69 -25.07 1.25 10.04
N THR A 70 -25.99 0.49 9.45
CA THR A 70 -27.38 0.47 9.92
C THR A 70 -27.52 -0.42 11.16
N PRO A 71 -28.44 -0.11 12.10
CA PRO A 71 -28.59 -0.88 13.34
C PRO A 71 -28.89 -2.36 13.12
N LYS A 72 -29.48 -2.73 11.98
CA LYS A 72 -29.86 -4.10 11.61
C LYS A 72 -28.69 -4.97 11.15
N ILE A 73 -27.54 -4.37 10.85
CA ILE A 73 -26.36 -5.12 10.40
C ILE A 73 -25.73 -5.79 11.62
N THR A 74 -25.66 -7.11 11.55
CA THR A 74 -24.94 -7.98 12.48
C THR A 74 -23.60 -8.38 11.90
N GLU A 75 -22.66 -8.78 12.75
CA GLU A 75 -21.35 -9.28 12.31
C GLU A 75 -21.47 -10.45 11.32
N LYS A 76 -22.39 -11.38 11.58
CA LYS A 76 -22.70 -12.50 10.66
C LYS A 76 -23.14 -12.01 9.26
N THR A 77 -23.88 -10.91 9.20
CA THR A 77 -24.27 -10.31 7.92
C THR A 77 -23.06 -9.71 7.21
N ALA A 78 -22.14 -9.11 7.97
CA ALA A 78 -20.92 -8.54 7.43
C ALA A 78 -19.93 -9.63 6.93
N GLU A 79 -19.86 -10.77 7.63
CA GLU A 79 -19.09 -11.93 7.18
C GLU A 79 -19.58 -12.47 5.84
N ASN A 80 -20.90 -12.47 5.60
CA ASN A 80 -21.45 -12.90 4.33
C ASN A 80 -20.99 -12.00 3.16
N TRP A 81 -20.66 -10.73 3.40
CA TRP A 81 -20.11 -9.86 2.35
C TRP A 81 -18.76 -10.36 1.84
N LEU A 82 -17.98 -11.09 2.66
CA LEU A 82 -16.70 -11.67 2.24
C LEU A 82 -16.86 -12.81 1.22
N LEU A 83 -18.08 -13.30 1.04
CA LEU A 83 -18.41 -14.28 0.01
C LEU A 83 -18.69 -13.63 -1.35
N GLU A 84 -18.88 -12.31 -1.39
CA GLU A 84 -19.12 -11.58 -2.64
C GLU A 84 -17.81 -11.40 -3.43
N GLU A 85 -17.85 -11.61 -4.74
CA GLU A 85 -16.67 -11.61 -5.60
C GLU A 85 -15.93 -10.26 -5.63
N ASN A 86 -16.68 -9.15 -5.65
CA ASN A 86 -16.10 -7.80 -5.61
C ASN A 86 -15.39 -7.53 -4.28
N VAL A 87 -15.93 -8.04 -3.16
CA VAL A 87 -15.31 -7.95 -1.84
C VAL A 87 -14.06 -8.80 -1.78
N GLN A 88 -14.10 -10.03 -2.28
CA GLN A 88 -12.92 -10.90 -2.34
C GLN A 88 -11.79 -10.27 -3.16
N THR A 89 -12.14 -9.66 -4.30
CA THR A 89 -11.18 -8.93 -5.14
C THR A 89 -10.56 -7.76 -4.39
N ALA A 90 -11.38 -6.97 -3.68
CA ALA A 90 -10.89 -5.85 -2.87
C ALA A 90 -9.98 -6.31 -1.71
N VAL A 91 -10.34 -7.38 -1.01
CA VAL A 91 -9.52 -7.99 0.06
C VAL A 91 -8.19 -8.48 -0.51
N LYS A 92 -8.21 -9.18 -1.65
CA LYS A 92 -6.99 -9.67 -2.31
C LYS A 92 -6.07 -8.51 -2.71
N TRP A 93 -6.63 -7.44 -3.26
CA TRP A 93 -5.86 -6.24 -3.60
C TRP A 93 -5.20 -5.61 -2.37
N LEU A 94 -5.94 -5.48 -1.27
CA LEU A 94 -5.43 -4.95 -0.01
C LEU A 94 -4.30 -5.81 0.56
N LEU A 95 -4.49 -7.13 0.61
CA LEU A 95 -3.50 -8.09 1.09
C LEU A 95 -2.24 -8.11 0.21
N LYS A 96 -2.37 -7.93 -1.11
CA LYS A 96 -1.22 -7.82 -2.02
C LYS A 96 -0.34 -6.62 -1.66
N ARG A 97 -0.94 -5.47 -1.35
CA ARG A 97 -0.20 -4.27 -0.94
C ARG A 97 0.47 -4.44 0.43
N GLU A 98 -0.23 -5.03 1.39
CA GLU A 98 0.35 -5.33 2.70
C GLU A 98 1.51 -6.33 2.56
N HIS A 99 1.35 -7.34 1.71
CA HIS A 99 2.41 -8.29 1.40
C HIS A 99 3.63 -7.57 0.80
N GLN A 100 3.45 -6.67 -0.16
CA GLN A 100 4.54 -5.86 -0.72
C GLN A 100 5.25 -5.04 0.37
N ALA A 101 4.53 -4.42 1.30
CA ALA A 101 5.14 -3.70 2.42
C ALA A 101 5.97 -4.64 3.32
N LYS A 102 5.47 -5.82 3.65
CA LYS A 102 6.21 -6.83 4.42
C LYS A 102 7.45 -7.35 3.69
N MET A 103 7.38 -7.46 2.37
CA MET A 103 8.55 -7.85 1.57
C MET A 103 9.64 -6.77 1.59
N ILE A 104 9.29 -5.48 1.64
CA ILE A 104 10.25 -4.38 1.86
C ILE A 104 10.90 -4.49 3.25
N GLU A 105 10.12 -4.76 4.29
CA GLU A 105 10.67 -4.98 5.64
C GLU A 105 11.64 -6.16 5.67
N LEU A 106 11.26 -7.26 5.02
CA LEU A 106 12.07 -8.47 4.95
C LEU A 106 13.36 -8.23 4.15
N TYR A 107 13.30 -7.45 3.06
CA TYR A 107 14.48 -7.01 2.31
C TYR A 107 15.50 -6.34 3.23
N ASN A 108 15.06 -5.39 4.05
CA ASN A 108 15.94 -4.66 4.98
C ASN A 108 16.60 -5.60 6.00
N VAL A 109 15.83 -6.55 6.56
CA VAL A 109 16.36 -7.53 7.51
C VAL A 109 17.42 -8.43 6.85
N TYR A 110 17.17 -8.90 5.62
CA TYR A 110 18.15 -9.70 4.91
C TYR A 110 19.39 -8.91 4.52
N TYR A 111 19.25 -7.64 4.13
CA TYR A 111 20.37 -6.76 3.85
C TYR A 111 21.28 -6.59 5.07
N GLU A 112 20.71 -6.31 6.25
CA GLU A 112 21.50 -6.19 7.49
C GLU A 112 22.23 -7.51 7.83
N ARG A 113 21.56 -8.65 7.70
CA ARG A 113 22.18 -9.95 7.98
C ARG A 113 23.27 -10.34 6.98
N ALA A 114 23.07 -9.98 5.71
CA ALA A 114 24.01 -10.26 4.63
C ALA A 114 25.37 -9.57 4.83
N GLN A 115 25.45 -8.50 5.63
CA GLN A 115 26.72 -7.84 5.96
C GLN A 115 27.69 -8.71 6.76
N THR A 116 27.19 -9.74 7.44
CA THR A 116 27.99 -10.55 8.38
C THR A 116 27.89 -12.06 8.15
N ASP A 117 26.88 -12.53 7.40
CA ASP A 117 26.67 -13.95 7.11
C ASP A 117 26.60 -14.17 5.58
N THR A 118 27.54 -14.97 5.06
CA THR A 118 27.62 -15.32 3.63
C THR A 118 26.43 -16.16 3.14
N ASN A 119 25.77 -16.92 4.01
CA ASN A 119 24.53 -17.61 3.66
C ASN A 119 23.35 -16.64 3.57
N ALA A 120 23.31 -15.65 4.47
CA ALA A 120 22.32 -14.58 4.40
C ALA A 120 22.52 -13.69 3.16
N PHE A 121 23.77 -13.47 2.73
CA PHE A 121 24.07 -12.78 1.48
C PHE A 121 23.50 -13.51 0.26
N LYS A 122 23.68 -14.83 0.15
CA LYS A 122 23.09 -15.63 -0.94
C LYS A 122 21.56 -15.55 -0.93
N ALA A 123 20.94 -15.69 0.25
CA ALA A 123 19.49 -15.58 0.40
C ALA A 123 18.99 -14.17 0.04
N PHE A 124 19.73 -13.13 0.40
CA PHE A 124 19.44 -11.74 0.06
C PHE A 124 19.49 -11.50 -1.45
N VAL A 125 20.52 -12.00 -2.14
CA VAL A 125 20.65 -11.85 -3.61
C VAL A 125 19.51 -12.58 -4.33
N GLU A 126 19.18 -13.81 -3.93
CA GLU A 126 18.06 -14.55 -4.53
C GLU A 126 16.71 -13.86 -4.29
N PHE A 127 16.46 -13.42 -3.05
CA PHE A 127 15.27 -12.67 -2.70
C PHE A 127 15.18 -11.36 -3.49
N SER A 128 16.28 -10.60 -3.59
CA SER A 128 16.34 -9.34 -4.34
C SER A 128 15.99 -9.58 -5.82
N ASN A 129 16.61 -10.58 -6.45
CA ASN A 129 16.33 -10.91 -7.84
C ASN A 129 14.84 -11.21 -8.07
N GLN A 130 14.20 -11.95 -7.17
CA GLN A 130 12.76 -12.24 -7.26
C GLN A 130 11.90 -11.02 -6.96
N PHE A 131 12.26 -10.24 -5.93
CA PHE A 131 11.51 -9.05 -5.50
C PHE A 131 11.46 -7.99 -6.60
N PHE A 132 12.53 -7.85 -7.38
CA PHE A 132 12.62 -6.92 -8.50
C PHE A 132 12.28 -7.53 -9.86
N ALA A 133 12.04 -8.85 -9.96
CA ALA A 133 11.71 -9.52 -11.23
C ALA A 133 10.41 -9.02 -11.88
N ASP A 134 9.40 -8.65 -11.08
CA ASP A 134 8.15 -8.05 -11.57
C ASP A 134 8.34 -6.57 -12.01
N THR A 135 9.48 -5.98 -11.67
CA THR A 135 9.88 -4.58 -11.97
C THR A 135 11.06 -4.61 -12.93
N GLN A 136 10.89 -5.13 -14.16
CA GLN A 136 12.00 -5.18 -15.11
C GLN A 136 12.59 -3.79 -15.39
N SER A 137 13.71 -3.44 -14.75
CA SER A 137 14.71 -2.49 -15.26
C SER A 137 16.02 -2.51 -14.45
N SER A 138 16.97 -3.33 -14.91
CA SER A 138 18.43 -3.11 -14.96
C SER A 138 19.23 -2.76 -13.69
N GLU A 139 18.81 -1.82 -12.85
CA GLU A 139 19.71 -1.12 -11.93
C GLU A 139 20.26 -1.99 -10.80
N LEU A 140 19.47 -2.93 -10.27
CA LEU A 140 19.96 -3.81 -9.20
C LEU A 140 20.82 -4.96 -9.70
N LEU A 141 20.59 -5.41 -10.93
CA LEU A 141 21.50 -6.34 -11.59
C LEU A 141 22.84 -5.65 -11.86
N ASP A 142 22.84 -4.37 -12.23
CA ASP A 142 24.07 -3.58 -12.43
C ASP A 142 24.84 -3.36 -11.12
N ILE A 143 24.14 -3.17 -9.99
CA ILE A 143 24.76 -3.05 -8.66
C ILE A 143 25.36 -4.38 -8.19
N VAL A 144 24.62 -5.49 -8.35
CA VAL A 144 25.09 -6.83 -7.95
C VAL A 144 26.23 -7.32 -8.84
N GLN A 145 26.19 -7.04 -10.15
CA GLN A 145 27.27 -7.38 -11.09
C GLN A 145 28.49 -6.43 -10.97
N GLY A 146 28.31 -5.25 -10.37
CA GLY A 146 29.37 -4.29 -10.08
C GLY A 146 30.24 -4.66 -8.88
N ILE A 147 29.76 -5.53 -7.99
CA ILE A 147 30.56 -6.13 -6.91
C ILE A 147 31.36 -7.26 -7.54
N LYS A 148 32.63 -7.01 -7.85
CA LYS A 148 33.53 -8.05 -8.37
C LYS A 148 33.73 -9.10 -7.29
N ASP A 149 33.67 -10.38 -7.66
CA ASP A 149 33.97 -11.53 -6.78
C ASP A 149 35.35 -11.45 -6.09
N ASP A 150 36.25 -10.57 -6.55
CA ASP A 150 37.53 -10.29 -5.92
C ASP A 150 37.41 -9.53 -4.59
N ASP A 151 36.35 -8.75 -4.36
CA ASP A 151 36.13 -8.01 -3.10
C ASP A 151 35.49 -8.89 -2.00
N LEU A 152 34.99 -10.09 -2.36
CA LEU A 152 34.46 -11.10 -1.44
C LEU A 152 35.53 -12.11 -1.00
N LYS A 153 36.78 -11.88 -1.40
CA LYS A 153 37.94 -12.69 -1.01
C LYS A 153 39.00 -11.83 -0.34
N GLU A 154 38.70 -11.30 0.82
CA GLU A 154 39.76 -10.91 1.77
C GLU A 154 39.55 -11.64 3.11
N GLU A 155 40.44 -12.62 3.29
CA GLU A 155 40.85 -13.40 4.49
C GLU A 155 39.86 -14.33 5.21
#